data_AF-A0AAV3X889-F1
#
_entry.id   AF-A0AAV3X889-F1
#
_cell.length_a   1.000
_cell.length_b   1.000
_cell.length_c   1.000
_cell.angle_alpha   90.00
_cell.angle_beta   90.00
_cell.angle_gamma   90.00
#
_symmetry.space_group_name_H-M   'P 1'
#
loop_
_entity.id
_entity.type
_entity.pdbx_description
1 polymer ?
#
loop_
_entity_poly.entity_id
_entity_poly.type
_entity_poly.pdbx_seq_one_letter_code
_entity_poly.pdbx_strand_id
1 'polypeptide(L)'
;MRSFWSEPFLWIHLAGIAVLPLCLGVCLLGLASGEPLLPVWMEIFLVAAVGIVPVLWMQLMRPFNIFSVLIFALKPEQLTSQQTQILSLFKKTGNKVMAVIGAILLGWVLWQIYSLAPSVPALARFAPGWRGAGLLVAAIAFLLSNLFLQVPLSVCGVLVTSDSTFSQTEAYPGEKIHQDFTTPGFQVNSIWPFTSVETAPNSQGE
;
A
#
# COMPACT_ATOMS: atom_id res chain seq x y z
N MET A 1 13.08 -14.12 -19.29
CA MET A 1 12.25 -13.54 -18.22
C MET A 1 13.15 -12.65 -17.37
N ARG A 2 12.68 -11.49 -16.92
CA ARG A 2 13.48 -10.56 -16.10
C ARG A 2 13.85 -11.24 -14.78
N SER A 3 15.11 -11.20 -14.34
CA SER A 3 15.54 -11.93 -13.13
C SER A 3 14.79 -11.47 -11.88
N PHE A 4 14.51 -10.17 -11.76
CA PHE A 4 13.82 -9.62 -10.59
C PHE A 4 12.31 -9.87 -10.56
N TRP A 5 11.71 -10.32 -11.66
CA TRP A 5 10.30 -10.70 -11.69
C TRP A 5 10.01 -11.99 -10.90
N SER A 6 11.03 -12.78 -10.53
CA SER A 6 10.82 -13.93 -9.66
C SER A 6 10.70 -13.56 -8.17
N GLU A 7 10.87 -12.28 -7.81
CA GLU A 7 10.80 -11.81 -6.43
C GLU A 7 9.35 -11.93 -5.88
N PRO A 8 9.06 -12.87 -4.96
CA PRO A 8 7.71 -13.10 -4.45
C PRO A 8 7.09 -11.88 -3.78
N PHE A 9 7.87 -11.03 -3.11
CA PHE A 9 7.33 -9.86 -2.42
C PHE A 9 6.66 -8.87 -3.39
N LEU A 10 7.13 -8.76 -4.65
CA LEU A 10 6.48 -7.94 -5.66
C LEU A 10 5.06 -8.46 -5.95
N TRP A 11 4.91 -9.76 -6.19
CA TRP A 11 3.64 -10.35 -6.56
C TRP A 11 2.64 -10.43 -5.41
N ILE A 12 3.10 -10.68 -4.18
CA ILE A 12 2.25 -10.66 -2.99
C ILE A 12 1.60 -9.28 -2.83
N HIS A 13 2.39 -8.22 -2.97
CA HIS A 13 1.87 -6.86 -2.86
C HIS A 13 1.01 -6.47 -4.05
N LEU A 14 1.38 -6.87 -5.27
CA LEU A 14 0.54 -6.65 -6.45
C LEU A 14 -0.83 -7.31 -6.30
N ALA A 15 -0.87 -8.55 -5.81
CA ALA A 15 -2.12 -9.28 -5.54
C ALA A 15 -3.01 -8.59 -4.50
N GLY A 16 -2.42 -7.77 -3.62
CA GLY A 16 -3.15 -6.91 -2.68
C GLY A 16 -4.18 -5.98 -3.34
N ILE A 17 -4.04 -5.68 -4.64
CA ILE A 17 -5.04 -4.90 -5.39
C ILE A 17 -6.43 -5.55 -5.38
N ALA A 18 -6.52 -6.88 -5.20
CA ALA A 18 -7.80 -7.58 -5.10
C ALA A 18 -8.62 -7.19 -3.84
N VAL A 19 -7.95 -6.64 -2.82
CA VAL A 19 -8.60 -6.15 -1.59
C VAL A 19 -9.24 -4.77 -1.80
N LEU A 20 -8.79 -3.99 -2.79
CA LEU A 20 -9.30 -2.66 -3.10
C LEU A 20 -10.83 -2.61 -3.26
N PRO A 21 -11.48 -3.41 -4.14
CA PRO A 21 -12.94 -3.36 -4.31
C PRO A 21 -13.70 -3.75 -3.03
N LEU A 22 -13.16 -4.67 -2.22
CA LEU A 22 -13.76 -5.03 -0.93
C LEU A 22 -13.75 -3.84 0.03
N CYS A 23 -12.62 -3.16 0.17
CA CYS A 23 -12.51 -1.97 1.01
C CYS A 23 -13.39 -0.82 0.52
N LEU A 24 -13.48 -0.60 -0.80
CA LEU A 24 -14.39 0.40 -1.37
C LEU A 24 -15.87 0.04 -1.12
N GLY A 25 -16.22 -1.24 -1.17
CA GLY A 25 -17.56 -1.73 -0.81
C GLY A 25 -17.90 -1.46 0.66
N VAL A 26 -16.97 -1.72 1.59
CA VAL A 26 -17.14 -1.37 3.01
C VAL A 26 -17.25 0.14 3.20
N CYS A 27 -16.48 0.93 2.44
CA CYS A 27 -16.58 2.39 2.45
C CYS A 27 -17.99 2.86 2.04
N LEU A 28 -18.53 2.30 0.96
CA LEU A 28 -19.90 2.55 0.51
C LEU A 28 -20.93 2.22 1.60
N LEU A 29 -20.80 1.06 2.26
CA LEU A 29 -21.71 0.66 3.34
C LEU A 29 -21.65 1.62 4.54
N GLY A 30 -20.45 2.06 4.91
CA GLY A 30 -20.28 3.08 5.96
C GLY A 30 -20.95 4.40 5.59
N LEU A 31 -20.75 4.87 4.35
CA LEU A 31 -21.38 6.08 3.82
C LEU A 31 -22.90 5.95 3.60
N ALA A 32 -23.44 4.73 3.52
CA ALA A 32 -24.88 4.49 3.39
C ALA A 32 -25.61 4.38 4.74
N SER A 33 -24.88 4.37 5.86
CA SER A 33 -25.46 4.18 7.20
C SER A 33 -26.14 5.46 7.73
N GLY A 34 -27.34 5.71 7.23
CA GLY A 34 -28.20 6.82 7.68
C GLY A 34 -27.83 8.18 7.10
N GLU A 35 -28.60 9.18 7.51
CA GLU A 35 -28.54 10.55 7.01
C GLU A 35 -27.20 11.24 7.34
N PRO A 36 -26.71 12.15 6.48
CA PRO A 36 -25.52 12.94 6.75
C PRO A 36 -25.61 13.71 8.07
N LEU A 37 -24.55 13.66 8.88
CA LEU A 37 -24.44 14.44 10.13
C LEU A 37 -23.94 15.86 9.87
N LEU A 38 -23.14 16.02 8.83
CA LEU A 38 -22.54 17.28 8.41
C LEU A 38 -22.95 17.59 6.96
N PRO A 39 -22.76 18.83 6.48
CA PRO A 39 -22.86 19.12 5.06
C PRO A 39 -22.03 18.12 4.25
N VAL A 40 -22.60 17.62 3.15
CA VAL A 40 -22.04 16.55 2.31
C VAL A 40 -20.54 16.74 2.02
N TRP A 41 -20.14 17.95 1.64
CA TRP A 41 -18.75 18.27 1.31
C TRP A 41 -17.79 18.11 2.50
N MET A 42 -18.24 18.34 3.74
CA MET A 42 -17.42 18.16 4.94
C MET A 42 -17.18 16.68 5.24
N GLU A 43 -18.20 15.83 5.09
CA GLU A 43 -18.03 14.39 5.30
C GLU A 43 -17.10 13.78 4.24
N ILE A 44 -17.27 14.16 2.97
CA ILE A 44 -16.36 13.76 1.89
C ILE A 44 -14.95 14.23 2.18
N PHE A 45 -14.77 15.50 2.59
CA PHE A 45 -13.47 16.05 2.93
C PHE A 45 -12.83 15.29 4.11
N LEU A 46 -13.60 14.95 5.14
CA LEU A 46 -13.10 14.21 6.30
C LEU A 46 -12.62 12.81 5.91
N VAL A 47 -13.45 12.06 5.17
CA VAL A 47 -13.09 10.72 4.68
C VAL A 47 -11.89 10.80 3.73
N ALA A 48 -11.85 11.78 2.84
CA ALA A 48 -10.73 12.02 1.94
C ALA A 48 -9.45 12.36 2.71
N ALA A 49 -9.51 13.28 3.68
CA ALA A 49 -8.35 13.68 4.46
C ALA A 49 -7.75 12.50 5.23
N VAL A 50 -8.59 11.73 5.92
CA VAL A 50 -8.15 10.55 6.68
C VAL A 50 -7.64 9.45 5.74
N GLY A 51 -8.31 9.18 4.62
CA GLY A 51 -7.94 8.08 3.74
C GLY A 51 -6.80 8.39 2.77
N ILE A 52 -6.65 9.65 2.34
CA ILE A 52 -5.66 10.06 1.33
C ILE A 52 -4.36 10.51 1.96
N VAL A 53 -4.43 11.45 2.91
CA VAL A 53 -3.23 12.18 3.38
C VAL A 53 -2.19 11.25 3.99
N PRO A 54 -2.51 10.32 4.90
CA PRO A 54 -1.48 9.48 5.53
C PRO A 54 -0.73 8.60 4.53
N VAL A 55 -1.45 7.97 3.59
CA VAL A 55 -0.84 7.07 2.61
C VAL A 55 -0.09 7.84 1.54
N LEU A 56 -0.63 8.96 1.04
CA LEU A 56 0.07 9.80 0.08
C LEU A 56 1.35 10.37 0.69
N TRP A 57 1.28 10.86 1.93
CA TRP A 57 2.44 11.36 2.66
C TRP A 57 3.51 10.26 2.81
N MET A 58 3.10 9.06 3.22
CA MET A 58 3.99 7.90 3.28
C MET A 58 4.67 7.66 1.93
N GLN A 59 3.92 7.53 0.83
CA GLN A 59 4.50 7.25 -0.50
C GLN A 59 5.45 8.34 -1.00
N LEU A 60 5.21 9.61 -0.66
CA LEU A 60 6.05 10.73 -1.10
C LEU A 60 7.36 10.86 -0.30
N MET A 61 7.29 10.65 1.01
CA MET A 61 8.41 10.89 1.93
C MET A 61 9.21 9.62 2.19
N ARG A 62 8.51 8.56 2.65
CA ARG A 62 9.09 7.29 3.07
C ARG A 62 8.22 6.15 2.52
N PRO A 63 8.42 5.77 1.25
CA PRO A 63 7.57 4.76 0.63
C PRO A 63 7.59 3.46 1.43
N PHE A 64 6.52 2.70 1.30
CA PHE A 64 6.34 1.44 2.00
C PHE A 64 7.48 0.47 1.66
N ASN A 65 8.09 -0.14 2.68
CA ASN A 65 9.09 -1.19 2.49
C ASN A 65 8.39 -2.49 2.08
N ILE A 66 8.52 -2.85 0.81
CA ILE A 66 7.84 -4.02 0.24
C ILE A 66 8.31 -5.37 0.79
N PHE A 67 9.46 -5.42 1.47
CA PHE A 67 9.93 -6.63 2.15
C PHE A 67 9.27 -6.83 3.52
N SER A 68 8.01 -6.43 3.63
CA SER A 68 7.16 -6.63 4.79
C SER A 68 5.82 -7.19 4.35
N VAL A 69 5.29 -8.16 5.10
CA VAL A 69 4.00 -8.80 4.83
C VAL A 69 3.23 -8.84 6.15
N LEU A 70 2.02 -8.29 6.13
CA LEU A 70 1.15 -8.16 7.30
C LEU A 70 1.85 -7.40 8.45
N ILE A 71 2.32 -8.14 9.46
CA ILE A 71 2.94 -7.61 10.67
C ILE A 71 4.43 -7.96 10.78
N PHE A 72 5.03 -8.59 9.76
CA PHE A 72 6.43 -8.98 9.75
C PHE A 72 7.19 -8.29 8.63
N ALA A 73 8.39 -7.80 8.94
CA ALA A 73 9.29 -7.18 7.98
C ALA A 73 10.67 -7.83 8.03
N LEU A 74 11.31 -8.00 6.88
CA LEU A 74 12.71 -8.39 6.84
C LEU A 74 13.59 -7.24 7.35
N LYS A 75 14.57 -7.60 8.18
CA LYS A 75 15.63 -6.68 8.56
C LYS A 75 16.46 -6.27 7.34
N PRO A 76 16.92 -5.00 7.25
CA PRO A 76 17.76 -4.54 6.14
C PRO A 76 19.02 -5.38 5.90
N GLU A 77 19.62 -5.93 6.97
CA GLU A 77 20.84 -6.75 6.88
C GLU A 77 20.60 -8.11 6.22
N GLN A 78 19.33 -8.51 6.06
CA GLN A 78 18.94 -9.77 5.42
C GLN A 78 18.50 -9.57 3.97
N LEU A 79 18.47 -8.32 3.48
CA LEU A 79 18.09 -8.04 2.10
C LEU A 79 19.26 -8.34 1.16
N THR A 80 18.96 -9.04 0.08
CA THR A 80 19.95 -9.29 -0.98
C THR A 80 20.24 -8.01 -1.77
N SER A 81 21.35 -7.99 -2.52
CA SER A 81 21.67 -6.89 -3.43
C SER A 81 20.55 -6.59 -4.44
N GLN A 82 19.90 -7.65 -4.95
CA GLN A 82 18.76 -7.49 -5.86
C GLN A 82 17.56 -6.82 -5.16
N GLN A 83 17.30 -7.16 -3.90
CA GLN A 83 16.21 -6.58 -3.12
C GLN A 83 16.45 -5.11 -2.78
N THR A 84 17.69 -4.75 -2.44
CA THR A 84 18.04 -3.35 -2.22
C THR A 84 18.03 -2.54 -3.53
N GLN A 85 18.36 -3.12 -4.69
CA GLN A 85 18.13 -2.50 -6.00
C GLN A 85 16.64 -2.23 -6.27
N ILE A 86 15.76 -3.17 -5.90
CA ILE A 86 14.31 -2.97 -6.00
C ILE A 86 13.88 -1.78 -5.15
N LEU A 87 14.38 -1.63 -3.92
CA LEU A 87 14.07 -0.45 -3.08
C LEU A 87 14.50 0.87 -3.73
N SER A 88 15.65 0.91 -4.40
CA SER A 88 16.07 2.10 -5.17
C SER A 88 15.03 2.50 -6.21
N LEU A 89 14.38 1.53 -6.86
CA LEU A 89 13.30 1.81 -7.82
C LEU A 89 12.07 2.42 -7.13
N PHE A 90 11.71 1.96 -5.93
CA PHE A 90 10.61 2.55 -5.15
C PHE A 90 10.80 4.05 -4.85
N LYS A 91 12.05 4.53 -4.76
CA LYS A 91 12.37 5.94 -4.48
C LYS A 91 12.37 6.84 -5.74
N LYS A 92 12.24 6.28 -6.95
CA LYS A 92 12.23 7.07 -8.19
C LYS A 92 11.06 8.06 -8.22
N THR A 93 11.29 9.22 -8.83
CA THR A 93 10.26 10.26 -9.01
C THR A 93 9.03 9.74 -9.75
N GLY A 94 9.19 8.78 -10.66
CA GLY A 94 8.07 8.13 -11.35
C GLY A 94 7.03 7.56 -10.37
N ASN A 95 7.47 6.87 -9.31
CA ASN A 95 6.57 6.31 -8.31
C ASN A 95 5.88 7.40 -7.47
N LYS A 96 6.55 8.53 -7.21
CA LYS A 96 5.93 9.69 -6.55
C LYS A 96 4.81 10.29 -7.41
N VAL A 97 5.03 10.41 -8.71
CA VAL A 97 4.01 10.88 -9.66
C VAL A 97 2.83 9.90 -9.70
N MET A 98 3.11 8.60 -9.79
CA MET A 98 2.07 7.57 -9.73
C MET A 98 1.27 7.65 -8.42
N ALA A 99 1.93 7.94 -7.30
CA ALA A 99 1.24 8.08 -6.02
C ALA A 99 0.27 9.25 -5.99
N VAL A 100 0.67 10.40 -6.55
CA VAL A 100 -0.23 11.57 -6.69
C VAL A 100 -1.40 11.24 -7.61
N ILE A 101 -1.16 10.61 -8.76
CA ILE A 101 -2.21 10.19 -9.69
C ILE A 101 -3.19 9.23 -9.02
N GLY A 102 -2.69 8.22 -8.29
CA GLY A 102 -3.51 7.27 -7.55
C GLY A 102 -4.38 7.92 -6.47
N ALA A 103 -3.84 8.93 -5.77
CA ALA A 103 -4.58 9.70 -4.77
C ALA A 103 -5.71 10.53 -5.40
N ILE A 104 -5.45 11.19 -6.53
CA ILE A 104 -6.46 11.95 -7.28
C ILE A 104 -7.56 11.00 -7.77
N LEU A 105 -7.18 9.87 -8.35
CA LEU A 105 -8.13 8.85 -8.82
C LEU A 105 -9.02 8.36 -7.68
N LEU A 106 -8.46 8.06 -6.51
CA LEU A 106 -9.26 7.65 -5.36
C LEU A 106 -10.15 8.75 -4.81
N GLY A 107 -9.71 10.02 -4.81
CA GLY A 107 -10.57 11.14 -4.47
C GLY A 107 -11.78 11.24 -5.40
N TRP A 108 -11.57 11.03 -6.70
CA TRP A 108 -12.67 10.94 -7.67
C TRP A 108 -13.58 9.73 -7.42
N VAL A 109 -13.02 8.55 -7.12
CA VAL A 109 -13.80 7.35 -6.77
C VAL A 109 -14.64 7.57 -5.51
N LEU A 110 -14.09 8.22 -4.47
CA LEU A 110 -14.83 8.55 -3.26
C LEU A 110 -16.04 9.43 -3.58
N TRP A 111 -15.88 10.41 -4.47
CA TRP A 111 -16.99 11.25 -4.92
C TRP A 111 -18.11 10.41 -5.58
N GLN A 112 -17.74 9.46 -6.43
CA GLN A 112 -18.71 8.55 -7.06
C GLN A 112 -19.40 7.65 -6.02
N ILE A 113 -18.64 7.07 -5.08
CA ILE A 113 -19.18 6.22 -4.02
C ILE A 113 -20.16 7.00 -3.13
N TYR A 114 -19.79 8.21 -2.72
CA TYR A 114 -20.67 9.06 -1.92
C TYR A 114 -21.97 9.39 -2.66
N SER A 115 -21.87 9.68 -3.96
CA SER A 115 -23.04 9.95 -4.81
C SER A 115 -23.95 8.72 -4.98
N LEU A 116 -23.36 7.51 -4.95
CA LEU A 116 -24.09 6.25 -5.03
C LEU A 116 -24.69 5.80 -3.70
N ALA A 117 -24.12 6.20 -2.56
CA ALA A 117 -24.54 5.74 -1.22
C ALA A 117 -26.05 5.85 -0.94
N PRO A 118 -26.76 6.94 -1.30
CA PRO A 118 -28.20 7.04 -1.10
C PRO A 118 -29.02 6.00 -1.88
N SER A 119 -28.46 5.46 -2.97
CA SER A 119 -29.13 4.50 -3.87
C SER A 119 -29.03 3.05 -3.39
N VAL A 120 -28.35 2.79 -2.26
CA VAL A 120 -28.15 1.43 -1.70
C VAL A 120 -28.82 1.25 -0.33
N PRO A 121 -30.08 1.68 -0.11
CA PRO A 121 -30.72 1.63 1.21
C PRO A 121 -30.97 0.20 1.70
N ALA A 122 -30.97 -0.79 0.80
CA ALA A 122 -31.24 -2.19 1.14
C ALA A 122 -30.10 -2.90 1.89
N LEU A 123 -28.84 -2.45 1.74
CA LEU A 123 -27.68 -3.11 2.37
C LEU A 123 -27.34 -2.56 3.77
N ALA A 124 -27.78 -1.35 4.09
CA ALA A 124 -27.44 -0.65 5.32
C ALA A 124 -28.68 -0.49 6.24
N ARG A 125 -29.25 -1.61 6.69
CA ARG A 125 -30.30 -1.61 7.75
C ARG A 125 -29.71 -1.29 9.14
N PHE A 126 -28.87 -0.28 9.23
CA PHE A 126 -28.35 0.18 10.52
C PHE A 126 -29.39 1.04 11.22
N ALA A 127 -29.43 0.98 12.55
CA ALA A 127 -30.39 1.75 13.32
C ALA A 127 -30.18 3.26 13.10
N PRO A 128 -31.24 4.09 13.18
CA PRO A 128 -31.13 5.54 13.17
C PRO A 128 -30.09 6.01 14.21
N GLY A 129 -29.17 6.89 13.82
CA GLY A 129 -28.11 7.42 14.70
C GLY A 129 -26.71 6.78 14.54
N TRP A 130 -26.54 5.79 13.67
CA TRP A 130 -25.24 5.13 13.45
C TRP A 130 -24.28 5.86 12.50
N ARG A 131 -24.67 7.04 11.97
CA ARG A 131 -23.89 7.77 10.96
C ARG A 131 -22.44 8.01 11.38
N GLY A 132 -22.19 8.36 12.64
CA GLY A 132 -20.83 8.59 13.14
C GLY A 132 -19.95 7.33 13.06
N ALA A 133 -20.49 6.17 13.46
CA ALA A 133 -19.80 4.90 13.35
C ALA A 133 -19.59 4.51 11.87
N GLY A 134 -20.57 4.78 11.01
CA GLY A 134 -20.46 4.60 9.57
C GLY A 134 -19.37 5.43 8.91
N LEU A 135 -19.27 6.71 9.28
CA LEU A 135 -18.21 7.59 8.79
C LEU A 135 -16.83 7.10 9.23
N LEU A 136 -16.70 6.61 10.47
CA LEU A 136 -15.45 6.02 10.95
C LEU A 136 -15.09 4.77 10.15
N VAL A 137 -16.04 3.86 9.95
CA VAL A 137 -15.87 2.66 9.13
C VAL A 137 -15.50 3.04 7.69
N ALA A 138 -16.17 4.04 7.12
CA ALA A 138 -15.89 4.53 5.77
C ALA A 138 -14.48 5.12 5.65
N ALA A 139 -14.05 5.90 6.63
CA ALA A 139 -12.71 6.50 6.66
C ALA A 139 -11.62 5.43 6.77
N ILE A 140 -11.77 4.44 7.65
CA ILE A 140 -10.82 3.32 7.79
C ILE A 140 -10.79 2.49 6.51
N ALA A 141 -11.95 2.13 5.97
CA ALA A 141 -12.04 1.34 4.75
C ALA A 141 -11.46 2.09 3.54
N PHE A 142 -11.67 3.41 3.46
CA PHE A 142 -11.08 4.24 2.40
C PHE A 142 -9.57 4.41 2.56
N LEU A 143 -9.07 4.55 3.79
CA LEU A 143 -7.62 4.52 4.08
C LEU A 143 -6.98 3.21 3.61
N LEU A 144 -7.60 2.07 3.94
CA LEU A 144 -7.13 0.76 3.49
C LEU A 144 -7.21 0.63 1.97
N SER A 145 -8.29 1.12 1.35
CA SER A 145 -8.42 1.17 -0.12
C SER A 145 -7.24 1.91 -0.73
N ASN A 146 -6.86 3.06 -0.16
CA ASN A 146 -5.72 3.82 -0.65
C ASN A 146 -4.40 3.08 -0.47
N LEU A 147 -4.17 2.44 0.67
CA LEU A 147 -2.98 1.60 0.88
C LEU A 147 -2.90 0.47 -0.15
N PHE A 148 -4.01 -0.26 -0.35
CA PHE A 148 -4.13 -1.37 -1.30
C PHE A 148 -4.23 -0.94 -2.77
N LEU A 149 -4.27 0.36 -3.09
CA LEU A 149 -4.03 0.86 -4.44
C LEU A 149 -2.58 1.30 -4.61
N GLN A 150 -2.08 2.12 -3.69
CA GLN A 150 -0.80 2.80 -3.79
C GLN A 150 0.39 1.85 -3.76
N VAL A 151 0.36 0.84 -2.88
CA VAL A 151 1.45 -0.13 -2.78
C VAL A 151 1.55 -0.99 -4.06
N PRO A 152 0.48 -1.61 -4.57
CA PRO A 152 0.52 -2.27 -5.89
C PRO A 152 0.90 -1.35 -7.04
N LEU A 153 0.50 -0.08 -7.01
CA LEU A 153 0.84 0.86 -8.07
C LEU A 153 2.35 1.13 -8.14
N SER A 154 2.99 1.28 -6.98
CA SER A 154 4.46 1.38 -6.88
C SER A 154 5.15 0.08 -7.34
N VAL A 155 4.55 -1.09 -7.06
CA VAL A 155 5.03 -2.37 -7.61
C VAL A 155 4.95 -2.40 -9.13
N CYS A 156 3.84 -1.96 -9.72
CA CYS A 156 3.71 -1.87 -11.17
C CYS A 156 4.84 -1.00 -11.75
N GLY A 157 5.15 0.13 -11.12
CA GLY A 157 6.27 1.00 -11.50
C GLY A 157 7.63 0.27 -11.51
N VAL A 158 7.86 -0.62 -10.55
CA VAL A 158 9.04 -1.50 -10.54
C VAL A 158 8.96 -2.54 -11.67
N LEU A 159 7.86 -3.26 -11.82
CA LEU A 159 7.73 -4.35 -12.80
C LEU A 159 7.88 -3.87 -14.25
N VAL A 160 7.44 -2.66 -14.57
CA VAL A 160 7.60 -2.08 -15.92
C VAL A 160 9.05 -1.66 -16.22
N THR A 161 9.93 -1.55 -15.22
CA THR A 161 11.34 -1.18 -15.40
C THR A 161 12.08 -2.23 -16.23
N SER A 162 12.83 -1.80 -17.26
CA SER A 162 13.58 -2.71 -18.14
C SER A 162 14.76 -3.38 -17.44
N ASP A 163 15.20 -4.55 -17.91
CA ASP A 163 16.39 -5.24 -17.36
C ASP A 163 17.66 -4.39 -17.44
N SER A 164 17.84 -3.63 -18.53
CA SER A 164 18.98 -2.73 -18.70
C SER A 164 18.96 -1.60 -17.67
N THR A 165 17.78 -1.02 -17.40
CA THR A 165 17.64 -0.01 -16.35
C THR A 165 17.85 -0.62 -14.96
N PHE A 166 17.37 -1.85 -14.74
CA PHE A 166 17.53 -2.55 -13.47
C PHE A 166 18.99 -2.88 -13.19
N SER A 167 19.73 -3.44 -14.16
CA SER A 167 21.14 -3.80 -14.00
C SER A 167 22.05 -2.60 -13.74
N GLN A 168 21.65 -1.41 -14.20
CA GLN A 168 22.35 -0.14 -13.95
C GLN A 168 21.88 0.56 -12.67
N THR A 169 20.83 0.05 -12.01
CA THR A 169 20.35 0.64 -10.76
C THR A 169 21.26 0.20 -9.63
N GLU A 170 21.83 1.17 -8.92
CA GLU A 170 22.64 0.89 -7.73
C GLU A 170 21.76 0.35 -6.59
N ALA A 171 22.30 -0.61 -5.85
CA ALA A 171 21.70 -1.14 -4.65
C ALA A 171 21.49 -0.03 -3.61
N TYR A 172 20.32 0.02 -2.99
CA TYR A 172 20.05 1.00 -1.94
C TYR A 172 20.93 0.71 -0.71
N PRO A 173 21.56 1.72 -0.09
CA PRO A 173 22.37 1.52 1.10
C PRO A 173 21.52 1.01 2.27
N GLY A 174 21.88 -0.16 2.81
CA GLY A 174 21.12 -0.87 3.84
C GLY A 174 20.89 -0.03 5.09
N GLU A 175 21.89 0.76 5.49
CA GLU A 175 21.87 1.60 6.69
C GLU A 175 20.81 2.72 6.62
N LYS A 176 20.42 3.12 5.40
CA LYS A 176 19.42 4.16 5.18
C LYS A 176 17.99 3.61 5.09
N ILE A 177 17.79 2.30 4.98
CA ILE A 177 16.47 1.70 4.74
C ILE A 177 15.48 2.05 5.86
N HIS A 178 15.90 1.96 7.13
CA HIS A 178 15.03 2.34 8.25
C HIS A 178 14.66 3.83 8.28
N GLN A 179 15.51 4.70 7.74
CA GLN A 179 15.29 6.14 7.72
C GLN A 179 14.41 6.54 6.54
N ASP A 180 14.57 5.87 5.41
CA ASP A 180 14.01 6.30 4.13
C ASP A 180 12.76 5.54 3.69
N PHE A 181 12.39 4.46 4.38
CA PHE A 181 11.21 3.64 4.10
C PHE A 181 10.34 3.43 5.34
N THR A 182 9.04 3.38 5.12
CA THR A 182 8.10 2.96 6.16
C THR A 182 8.10 1.44 6.24
N THR A 183 8.64 0.90 7.33
CA THR A 183 8.71 -0.54 7.59
C THR A 183 7.80 -0.88 8.77
N PRO A 184 6.51 -1.20 8.53
CA PRO A 184 5.60 -1.54 9.60
C PRO A 184 5.84 -2.97 10.12
N GLY A 185 5.55 -3.18 11.40
CA GLY A 185 5.58 -4.50 12.02
C GLY A 185 6.89 -4.89 12.72
N PHE A 186 6.97 -6.16 13.09
CA PHE A 186 8.11 -6.77 13.77
C PHE A 186 9.19 -7.17 12.77
N GLN A 187 10.43 -6.77 13.04
CA GLN A 187 11.56 -7.08 12.18
C GLN A 187 12.14 -8.45 12.49
N VAL A 188 12.13 -9.32 11.48
CA VAL A 188 12.56 -10.71 11.57
C VAL A 188 13.71 -10.98 10.59
N ASN A 189 14.46 -12.05 10.85
CA ASN A 189 15.57 -12.42 9.99
C ASN A 189 15.11 -13.17 8.72
N SER A 190 13.92 -13.78 8.76
CA SER A 190 13.38 -14.59 7.65
C SER A 190 11.85 -14.64 7.72
N ILE A 191 11.21 -14.65 6.56
CA ILE A 191 9.77 -14.88 6.39
C ILE A 191 9.62 -16.12 5.49
N TRP A 192 9.41 -17.28 6.09
CA TRP A 192 9.21 -18.54 5.36
C TRP A 192 7.88 -18.50 4.58
N PRO A 193 7.81 -18.99 3.32
CA PRO A 193 8.86 -19.63 2.50
C PRO A 193 9.63 -18.69 1.55
N PHE A 194 9.55 -17.37 1.76
CA PHE A 194 10.00 -16.36 0.79
C PHE A 194 11.48 -15.97 0.93
N THR A 195 12.09 -16.25 2.09
CA THR A 195 13.52 -16.05 2.29
C THR A 195 14.25 -17.34 1.94
N SER A 196 14.99 -17.34 0.83
CA SER A 196 16.01 -18.36 0.59
C SER A 196 17.09 -18.18 1.66
N VAL A 197 17.29 -19.19 2.50
CA VAL A 197 18.49 -19.26 3.33
C VAL A 197 19.64 -19.47 2.36
N GLU A 198 20.33 -18.40 1.98
CA GLU A 198 21.66 -18.54 1.43
C GLU A 198 22.50 -19.08 2.57
N THR A 199 22.65 -20.41 2.60
CA THR A 199 23.56 -21.11 3.50
C THR A 199 24.89 -20.39 3.40
N ALA A 200 25.31 -19.75 4.50
CA ALA A 200 26.66 -19.22 4.64
C ALA A 200 27.64 -20.30 4.13
N PRO A 201 28.65 -19.93 3.33
CA PRO A 201 29.60 -20.91 2.84
C PRO A 201 30.16 -21.67 4.03
N ASN A 202 29.96 -22.98 3.96
CA ASN A 202 30.45 -23.99 4.89
C ASN A 202 31.92 -23.65 5.22
N SER A 203 32.17 -23.12 6.43
CA SER A 203 33.52 -23.10 6.98
C SER A 203 33.88 -24.53 7.36
N GLN A 204 34.16 -25.35 6.35
CA GLN A 204 34.98 -26.54 6.53
C GLN A 204 36.42 -26.16 6.32
N GLY A 205 37.23 -26.44 7.34
CA GLY A 205 38.67 -26.30 7.33
C GLY A 205 39.16 -25.47 8.49
N GLU A 206 39.23 -26.07 9.67
CA GLU A 206 40.48 -26.38 10.39
C GLU A 206 40.24 -27.47 11.44
#